data_AF-A0A7S1RUX1-F1
#
_entry.id   AF-A0A7S1RUX1-F1
#
_cell.length_a   1.000
_cell.length_b   1.000
_cell.length_c   1.000
_cell.angle_alpha   90.00
_cell.angle_beta   90.00
_cell.angle_gamma   90.00
#
_symmetry.space_group_name_H-M   'P 1'
#
loop_
_entity.id
_entity.type
_entity.pdbx_description
1 polymer ?
#
loop_
_entity_poly.entity_id
_entity_poly.type
_entity_poly.pdbx_seq_one_letter_code
_entity_poly.pdbx_strand_id
1 'polypeptide(L)'
;WQRLAEALDAVAGGACAPEWYWAAEAEEGACAAGAHGLVVYRLAKGYCSSNAQVLHVSAAGPHWERGLPAVLEALCVDLFERLPITGIRASLLYGQEADGKLTLDSALEQIFKEAGFRWFQLTNSADGRRAQIMERRRRDGDPPMPEELHDISIRLVAFVPSLAEYGGEAAPQPPLDPAPLDRGGAVSNPLLVAECLRRHSDLGSIKPGDPELQVAKGSVMDVLSTL
;
A
#
# COMPACT_ATOMS: atom_id res chain seq x y z
N TRP A 1 -3.14 -6.81 -16.24
CA TRP A 1 -2.39 -5.91 -15.34
C TRP A 1 -2.11 -4.53 -15.94
N GLN A 2 -1.56 -4.40 -17.15
CA GLN A 2 -1.21 -3.09 -17.75
C GLN A 2 -2.35 -2.05 -17.83
N ARG A 3 -3.52 -2.42 -18.36
CA ARG A 3 -4.71 -1.51 -18.40
C ARG A 3 -5.18 -1.05 -17.02
N LEU A 4 -4.94 -1.86 -15.99
CA LEU A 4 -5.32 -1.53 -14.62
C LEU A 4 -4.32 -0.55 -14.00
N ALA A 5 -3.02 -0.70 -14.29
CA ALA A 5 -2.01 0.29 -13.91
C ALA A 5 -2.33 1.67 -14.52
N GLU A 6 -2.61 1.73 -15.82
CA GLU A 6 -3.01 2.97 -16.51
C GLU A 6 -4.27 3.60 -15.89
N ALA A 7 -5.25 2.78 -15.49
CA ALA A 7 -6.46 3.27 -14.85
C ALA A 7 -6.22 3.78 -13.42
N LEU A 8 -5.33 3.14 -12.66
CA LEU A 8 -4.97 3.58 -11.31
C LEU A 8 -4.15 4.87 -11.33
N ASP A 9 -3.24 5.02 -12.30
CA ASP A 9 -2.43 6.23 -12.48
C ASP A 9 -3.26 7.45 -12.93
N ALA A 10 -4.40 7.21 -13.59
CA ALA A 10 -5.34 8.26 -13.95
C ALA A 10 -6.16 8.80 -12.77
N VAL A 11 -6.19 8.10 -11.62
CA VAL A 11 -6.88 8.56 -10.41
C VAL A 11 -6.01 9.60 -9.69
N ALA A 12 -6.27 10.88 -10.00
CA ALA A 12 -5.49 12.03 -9.56
C ALA A 12 -5.22 12.11 -8.04
N GLY A 13 -4.06 12.70 -7.71
CA GLY A 13 -3.48 12.80 -6.37
C GLY A 13 -4.25 13.65 -5.35
N GLY A 14 -3.83 13.52 -4.10
CA GLY A 14 -4.40 14.17 -2.91
C GLY A 14 -3.97 13.45 -1.63
N ALA A 15 -4.25 14.03 -0.46
CA ALA A 15 -3.84 13.49 0.85
C ALA A 15 -4.39 12.08 1.16
N CYS A 16 -5.42 11.64 0.42
CA CYS A 16 -6.05 10.32 0.56
C CYS A 16 -6.07 9.53 -0.76
N ALA A 17 -5.23 9.91 -1.73
CA ALA A 17 -5.16 9.21 -3.01
C ALA A 17 -4.70 7.76 -2.82
N PRO A 18 -5.29 6.80 -3.55
CA PRO A 18 -4.85 5.41 -3.50
C PRO A 18 -3.37 5.26 -3.83
N GLU A 19 -2.72 4.35 -3.11
CA GLU A 19 -1.40 3.82 -3.40
C GLU A 19 -1.56 2.35 -3.80
N TRP A 20 -0.68 1.89 -4.68
CA TRP A 20 -0.79 0.54 -5.22
C TRP A 20 0.58 -0.04 -5.55
N TYR A 21 0.70 -1.35 -5.46
CA TYR A 21 1.90 -2.08 -5.85
C TYR A 21 1.57 -3.52 -6.27
N TRP A 22 2.45 -4.08 -7.10
CA TRP A 22 2.43 -5.50 -7.45
C TRP A 22 3.08 -6.31 -6.32
N ALA A 23 2.38 -7.33 -5.83
CA ALA A 23 2.96 -8.34 -4.96
C ALA A 23 3.70 -9.36 -5.84
N ALA A 24 5.02 -9.45 -5.69
CA ALA A 24 5.87 -10.31 -6.50
C ALA A 24 6.92 -11.02 -5.63
N GLU A 25 7.47 -12.13 -6.15
CA GLU A 25 8.66 -12.76 -5.56
C GLU A 25 9.87 -11.83 -5.64
N ALA A 26 10.82 -12.07 -4.73
CA ALA A 26 12.03 -11.29 -4.59
C ALA A 26 13.07 -11.64 -5.67
N GLU A 27 12.74 -11.44 -6.94
CA GLU A 27 13.65 -11.68 -8.06
C GLU A 27 14.15 -10.37 -8.69
N GLU A 28 15.40 -10.37 -9.15
CA GLU A 28 15.95 -9.28 -9.96
C GLU A 28 15.12 -9.12 -11.25
N GLY A 29 14.45 -7.97 -11.38
CA GLY A 29 13.62 -7.69 -12.56
C GLY A 29 12.12 -7.97 -12.39
N ALA A 30 11.61 -8.03 -11.16
CA ALA A 30 10.18 -8.10 -10.88
C ALA A 30 9.37 -7.15 -11.79
N CYS A 31 8.46 -7.72 -12.58
CA CYS A 31 7.62 -6.98 -13.51
C CYS A 31 6.15 -7.39 -13.34
N ALA A 32 5.23 -6.58 -13.86
CA ALA A 32 3.79 -6.83 -13.74
C ALA A 32 3.36 -8.19 -14.33
N ALA A 33 4.14 -8.78 -15.25
CA ALA A 33 3.85 -10.11 -15.81
C ALA A 33 4.13 -11.25 -14.82
N GLY A 34 5.07 -11.07 -13.89
CA GLY A 34 5.41 -12.03 -12.82
C GLY A 34 4.73 -11.74 -11.48
N ALA A 35 3.81 -10.78 -11.43
CA ALA A 35 3.14 -10.43 -10.18
C ALA A 35 2.19 -11.53 -9.72
N HIS A 36 2.35 -11.98 -8.47
CA HIS A 36 1.44 -12.89 -7.78
C HIS A 36 0.17 -12.19 -7.29
N GLY A 37 0.15 -10.85 -7.26
CA GLY A 37 -1.01 -10.12 -6.82
C GLY A 37 -0.94 -8.62 -7.05
N LEU A 38 -2.05 -7.96 -6.78
CA LEU A 38 -2.15 -6.50 -6.75
C LEU A 38 -2.71 -6.08 -5.41
N VAL A 39 -2.05 -5.11 -4.79
CA VAL A 39 -2.53 -4.40 -3.61
C VAL A 39 -2.85 -2.97 -4.02
N VAL A 40 -4.02 -2.49 -3.59
CA VAL A 40 -4.38 -1.08 -3.62
C VAL A 40 -4.88 -0.70 -2.23
N TYR A 41 -4.29 0.33 -1.64
CA TYR A 41 -4.69 0.85 -0.34
C TYR A 41 -4.74 2.37 -0.34
N ARG A 42 -5.26 2.94 0.73
CA ARG A 42 -5.09 4.37 1.03
C ARG A 42 -4.86 4.56 2.51
N LEU A 43 -4.15 5.61 2.88
CA LEU A 43 -4.03 6.02 4.27
C LEU A 43 -5.29 6.79 4.69
N ALA A 44 -5.92 6.34 5.77
CA ALA A 44 -7.02 7.04 6.42
C ALA A 44 -6.53 7.60 7.76
N LYS A 45 -6.29 8.92 7.80
CA LYS A 45 -5.93 9.62 9.03
C LYS A 45 -7.19 9.95 9.83
N GLY A 46 -7.26 9.45 11.06
CA GLY A 46 -8.24 9.84 12.06
C GLY A 46 -7.65 10.79 13.10
N TYR A 47 -8.50 11.32 13.98
CA TYR A 47 -8.09 12.28 15.00
C TYR A 47 -7.06 11.74 16.01
N CYS A 48 -7.16 10.45 16.36
CA CYS A 48 -6.24 9.79 17.31
C CYS A 48 -5.52 8.57 16.74
N SER A 49 -5.83 8.16 15.52
CA SER A 49 -5.21 6.99 14.90
C SER A 49 -5.29 7.04 13.38
N SER A 50 -4.21 6.59 12.75
CA SER A 50 -4.16 6.38 11.31
C SER A 50 -4.31 4.89 11.00
N ASN A 51 -5.06 4.56 9.96
CA ASN A 51 -5.23 3.17 9.49
C ASN A 51 -5.02 3.10 7.98
N ALA A 52 -4.47 1.99 7.50
CA ALA A 52 -4.51 1.71 6.06
C ALA A 52 -5.87 1.09 5.70
N GLN A 53 -6.50 1.59 4.65
CA GLN A 53 -7.71 1.00 4.07
C GLN A 53 -7.34 0.30 2.77
N VAL A 54 -7.41 -1.03 2.77
CA VAL A 54 -7.24 -1.86 1.58
C VAL A 54 -8.47 -1.71 0.72
N LEU A 55 -8.28 -1.10 -0.45
CA LEU A 55 -9.32 -0.88 -1.45
C LEU A 55 -9.44 -2.09 -2.38
N HIS A 56 -8.32 -2.76 -2.64
CA HIS A 56 -8.27 -3.96 -3.47
C HIS A 56 -7.09 -4.83 -3.04
N VAL A 57 -7.32 -6.13 -2.97
CA VAL A 57 -6.26 -7.14 -2.88
C VAL A 57 -6.66 -8.30 -3.77
N SER A 58 -5.72 -8.80 -4.56
CA SER A 58 -5.96 -9.95 -5.44
C SER A 58 -4.71 -10.79 -5.53
N ALA A 59 -4.90 -12.09 -5.73
CA ALA A 59 -3.86 -13.04 -6.08
C ALA A 59 -4.10 -13.55 -7.51
N ALA A 60 -3.01 -13.77 -8.26
CA ALA A 60 -3.02 -14.25 -9.62
C ALA A 60 -3.10 -15.79 -9.68
N GLY A 61 -3.63 -16.32 -10.79
CA GLY A 61 -3.64 -17.74 -11.08
C GLY A 61 -4.89 -18.50 -10.57
N PRO A 62 -5.06 -19.76 -11.00
CA PRO A 62 -6.24 -20.57 -10.68
C PRO A 62 -6.29 -21.05 -9.22
N HIS A 63 -5.16 -20.99 -8.50
CA HIS A 63 -5.03 -21.41 -7.10
C HIS A 63 -4.82 -20.21 -6.17
N TRP A 64 -5.61 -19.15 -6.39
CA TRP A 64 -5.54 -17.91 -5.63
C TRP A 64 -5.66 -18.12 -4.12
N GLU A 65 -6.38 -19.15 -3.67
CA GLU A 65 -6.55 -19.52 -2.25
C GLU A 65 -5.22 -19.80 -1.54
N ARG A 66 -4.20 -20.28 -2.28
CA ARG A 66 -2.86 -20.52 -1.74
C ARG A 66 -1.98 -19.27 -1.78
N GLY A 67 -2.15 -18.44 -2.81
CA GLY A 67 -1.37 -17.21 -2.98
C GLY A 67 -1.85 -16.05 -2.12
N LEU A 68 -3.17 -15.92 -1.93
CA LEU A 68 -3.76 -14.81 -1.19
C LEU A 68 -3.29 -14.71 0.27
N PRO A 69 -3.18 -15.80 1.05
CA PRO A 69 -2.59 -15.75 2.39
C PRO A 69 -1.21 -15.10 2.40
N ALA A 70 -0.33 -15.49 1.47
CA ALA A 70 1.02 -14.97 1.38
C ALA A 70 1.03 -13.49 0.95
N VAL A 71 0.15 -13.09 0.02
CA VAL A 71 -0.05 -11.68 -0.35
C VAL A 71 -0.56 -10.85 0.84
N LEU A 72 -1.45 -11.39 1.67
CA LEU A 72 -1.96 -10.70 2.86
C LEU A 72 -0.88 -10.56 3.94
N GLU A 73 -0.04 -11.57 4.12
CA GLU A 73 1.10 -11.51 5.05
C GLU A 73 2.10 -10.44 4.60
N ALA A 74 2.51 -10.49 3.33
CA ALA A 74 3.40 -9.50 2.72
C ALA A 74 2.85 -8.08 2.85
N LEU A 75 1.57 -7.89 2.52
CA LEU A 75 0.84 -6.64 2.69
C LEU A 75 0.92 -6.11 4.14
N CYS A 76 0.71 -7.00 5.09
CA CYS A 76 0.68 -6.64 6.51
C CYS A 76 2.04 -6.20 7.01
N VAL A 77 3.10 -6.94 6.66
CA VAL A 77 4.48 -6.58 7.00
C VAL A 77 4.84 -5.24 6.36
N ASP A 78 4.62 -5.10 5.05
CA ASP A 78 4.94 -3.90 4.28
C ASP A 78 4.26 -2.64 4.85
N LEU A 79 2.95 -2.67 5.07
CA LEU A 79 2.22 -1.50 5.57
C LEU A 79 2.60 -1.15 7.01
N PHE A 80 2.86 -2.14 7.87
CA PHE A 80 3.27 -1.89 9.24
C PHE A 80 4.73 -1.47 9.38
N GLU A 81 5.60 -1.86 8.46
CA GLU A 81 6.98 -1.38 8.42
C GLU A 81 7.07 0.05 7.89
N ARG A 82 6.23 0.41 6.92
CA ARG A 82 6.36 1.70 6.20
C ARG A 82 5.48 2.81 6.74
N LEU A 83 4.33 2.50 7.32
CA LEU A 83 3.33 3.50 7.68
C LEU A 83 3.15 3.62 9.19
N PRO A 84 3.00 4.85 9.73
CA PRO A 84 2.65 5.10 11.13
C PRO A 84 1.15 4.84 11.37
N ILE A 85 0.71 3.60 11.13
CA ILE A 85 -0.68 3.16 11.28
C ILE A 85 -0.85 2.21 12.46
N THR A 86 -2.03 2.26 13.09
CA THR A 86 -2.41 1.35 14.19
C THR A 86 -3.04 0.04 13.71
N GLY A 87 -3.54 0.04 12.47
CA GLY A 87 -4.24 -1.11 11.90
C GLY A 87 -4.47 -1.00 10.40
N ILE A 88 -4.85 -2.13 9.82
CA ILE A 88 -5.20 -2.32 8.42
C ILE A 88 -6.66 -2.75 8.37
N ARG A 89 -7.46 -2.07 7.54
CA ARG A 89 -8.87 -2.39 7.29
C ARG A 89 -9.05 -2.88 5.88
N ALA A 90 -9.66 -4.04 5.71
CA ALA A 90 -10.02 -4.59 4.42
C ALA A 90 -11.54 -4.75 4.31
N SER A 91 -12.08 -4.53 3.11
CA SER A 91 -13.52 -4.67 2.83
C SER A 91 -13.76 -5.95 2.05
N LEU A 92 -14.50 -6.90 2.62
CA LEU A 92 -14.95 -8.09 1.91
C LEU A 92 -16.35 -7.85 1.34
N LEU A 93 -16.48 -7.89 0.02
CA LEU A 93 -17.75 -7.65 -0.65
C LEU A 93 -18.62 -8.91 -0.67
N TYR A 94 -19.91 -8.74 -0.41
CA TYR A 94 -20.88 -9.81 -0.57
C TYR A 94 -21.18 -10.00 -2.06
N GLY A 95 -21.17 -11.25 -2.50
CA GLY A 95 -21.75 -11.65 -3.78
C GLY A 95 -23.26 -11.73 -3.68
N GLN A 96 -23.93 -11.63 -4.83
CA GLN A 96 -25.36 -11.92 -4.93
C GLN A 96 -25.54 -13.27 -5.61
N GLU A 97 -26.21 -14.20 -4.92
CA GLU A 97 -26.59 -15.48 -5.49
C GLU A 97 -27.78 -15.33 -6.44
N ALA A 98 -28.07 -16.38 -7.22
CA ALA A 98 -29.14 -16.38 -8.23
C ALA A 98 -30.53 -16.12 -7.64
N ASP A 99 -30.72 -16.40 -6.35
CA ASP A 99 -31.95 -16.14 -5.58
C ASP A 99 -32.02 -14.71 -5.00
N GLY A 100 -31.01 -13.88 -5.26
CA GLY A 100 -30.89 -12.52 -4.75
C GLY A 100 -30.31 -12.42 -3.35
N LYS A 101 -29.99 -13.55 -2.69
CA LYS A 101 -29.39 -13.57 -1.36
C LYS A 101 -27.95 -13.05 -1.43
N LEU A 102 -27.59 -12.22 -0.46
CA LEU A 102 -26.23 -11.74 -0.29
C LEU A 102 -25.43 -12.75 0.54
N THR A 103 -24.38 -13.32 -0.04
CA THR A 103 -23.49 -14.26 0.63
C THR A 103 -22.04 -13.81 0.53
N LEU A 104 -21.28 -14.08 1.59
CA LEU A 104 -19.84 -13.88 1.64
C LEU A 104 -19.19 -15.24 1.46
N ASP A 105 -18.16 -15.30 0.61
CA ASP A 105 -17.35 -16.51 0.44
C ASP A 105 -16.67 -16.87 1.78
N SER A 106 -17.02 -18.05 2.32
CA SER A 106 -16.54 -18.52 3.61
C SER A 106 -15.05 -18.86 3.59
N ALA A 107 -14.52 -19.33 2.45
CA ALA A 107 -13.10 -19.60 2.30
C ALA A 107 -12.30 -18.29 2.32
N LEU A 108 -12.80 -17.27 1.61
CA LEU A 108 -12.20 -15.93 1.65
C LEU A 108 -12.23 -15.34 3.06
N GLU A 109 -13.37 -15.42 3.75
CA GLU A 109 -13.48 -14.92 5.12
C GLU A 109 -12.51 -15.63 6.07
N GLN A 110 -12.35 -16.95 5.91
CA GLN A 110 -11.43 -17.75 6.72
C GLN A 110 -9.97 -17.36 6.50
N ILE A 111 -9.55 -17.15 5.25
CA ILE A 111 -8.19 -16.67 4.91
C ILE A 111 -7.88 -15.35 5.63
N PHE A 112 -8.82 -14.40 5.64
CA PHE A 112 -8.64 -13.13 6.36
C PHE A 112 -8.56 -13.34 7.89
N LYS A 113 -9.39 -14.22 8.45
CA LYS A 113 -9.35 -14.54 9.89
C LYS A 113 -8.01 -15.14 10.30
N GLU A 114 -7.46 -16.04 9.48
CA GLU A 114 -6.15 -16.69 9.68
C GLU A 114 -5.00 -15.67 9.56
N ALA A 115 -5.07 -14.76 8.59
CA ALA A 115 -4.16 -13.60 8.48
C ALA A 115 -4.30 -12.59 9.64
N GLY A 116 -5.26 -12.82 10.55
CA GLY A 116 -5.41 -12.07 11.77
C GLY A 116 -6.40 -10.91 11.71
N PHE A 117 -7.12 -10.77 10.61
CA PHE A 117 -8.22 -9.81 10.54
C PHE A 117 -9.38 -10.28 11.41
N ARG A 118 -10.08 -9.34 12.01
CA ARG A 118 -11.27 -9.57 12.83
C ARG A 118 -12.41 -8.71 12.31
N TRP A 119 -13.64 -9.18 12.47
CA TRP A 119 -14.82 -8.40 12.11
C TRP A 119 -14.80 -7.06 12.85
N PHE A 120 -15.06 -5.97 12.12
CA PHE A 120 -15.10 -4.61 12.68
C PHE A 120 -16.48 -3.96 12.48
N GLN A 121 -16.96 -3.95 11.23
CA GLN A 121 -18.22 -3.29 10.89
C GLN A 121 -18.82 -3.90 9.62
N LEU A 122 -20.14 -3.83 9.49
CA LEU A 122 -20.84 -4.04 8.23
C LEU A 122 -21.21 -2.68 7.60
N THR A 123 -20.94 -2.52 6.31
CA THR A 123 -21.24 -1.28 5.57
C THR A 123 -22.08 -1.60 4.35
N ASN A 124 -23.08 -0.75 4.07
CA ASN A 124 -23.83 -0.76 2.82
C ASN A 124 -23.45 0.49 2.03
N SER A 125 -23.06 0.31 0.78
CA SER A 125 -22.74 1.39 -0.14
C SER A 125 -24.01 1.91 -0.81
N ALA A 126 -23.98 3.17 -1.29
CA ALA A 126 -25.12 3.79 -1.96
C ALA A 126 -25.54 3.07 -3.26
N ASP A 127 -24.62 2.30 -3.86
CA ASP A 127 -24.85 1.44 -5.01
C ASP A 127 -25.53 0.09 -4.64
N GLY A 128 -25.95 -0.07 -3.39
CA GLY A 128 -26.62 -1.27 -2.89
C GLY A 128 -25.67 -2.42 -2.57
N ARG A 129 -24.36 -2.25 -2.73
CA ARG A 129 -23.38 -3.28 -2.34
C ARG A 129 -23.24 -3.35 -0.83
N ARG A 130 -23.05 -4.57 -0.32
CA ARG A 130 -22.75 -4.81 1.10
C ARG A 130 -21.31 -5.26 1.25
N ALA A 131 -20.63 -4.73 2.26
CA ALA A 131 -19.26 -5.05 2.59
C ALA A 131 -19.12 -5.37 4.09
N GLN A 132 -18.37 -6.43 4.41
CA GLN A 132 -17.88 -6.70 5.75
C GLN A 132 -16.48 -6.10 5.89
N ILE A 133 -16.35 -5.09 6.74
CA ILE A 133 -15.07 -4.49 7.09
C ILE A 133 -14.41 -5.36 8.14
N MET A 134 -13.20 -5.82 7.83
CA MET A 134 -12.35 -6.56 8.74
C MET A 134 -11.11 -5.72 9.08
N GLU A 135 -10.69 -5.74 10.35
CA GLU A 135 -9.55 -4.98 10.88
C GLU A 135 -8.49 -5.94 11.42
N ARG A 136 -7.22 -5.73 11.01
CA ARG A 136 -6.03 -6.29 11.64
C ARG A 136 -5.32 -5.16 12.36
N ARG A 137 -5.28 -5.21 13.69
CA ARG A 137 -4.45 -4.31 14.50
C ARG A 137 -3.02 -4.84 14.57
N ARG A 138 -2.06 -3.96 14.87
CA ARG A 138 -0.70 -4.38 15.24
C ARG A 138 -0.74 -5.37 16.40
N ARG A 139 0.20 -6.32 16.39
CA ARG A 139 0.38 -7.39 17.36
C ARG A 139 1.84 -7.48 17.79
N ASP A 140 2.07 -8.26 18.84
CA ASP A 140 3.41 -8.65 19.24
C ASP A 140 4.07 -9.44 18.09
N GLY A 141 5.21 -8.95 17.60
CA GLY A 141 5.95 -9.51 16.47
C GLY A 141 5.80 -8.74 15.15
N ASP A 142 4.84 -7.81 15.02
CA ASP A 142 4.84 -6.87 13.89
C ASP A 142 6.03 -5.89 14.03
N PRO A 143 6.50 -5.28 12.91
CA PRO A 143 7.54 -4.26 12.95
C PRO A 143 7.21 -3.10 13.93
N PRO A 144 8.22 -2.45 14.53
CA PRO A 144 7.98 -1.28 15.37
C PRO A 144 7.26 -0.20 14.56
N MET A 145 6.35 0.53 15.22
CA MET A 145 5.62 1.60 14.56
C MET A 145 6.59 2.71 14.11
N PRO A 146 6.62 3.07 12.81
CA PRO A 146 7.44 4.17 12.34
C PRO A 146 7.06 5.50 12.99
N GLU A 147 8.01 6.41 13.10
CA GLU A 147 7.73 7.78 13.54
C GLU A 147 6.84 8.50 12.51
N GLU A 148 5.88 9.28 12.99
CA GLU A 148 5.07 10.12 12.11
C GLU A 148 5.89 11.35 11.70
N LEU A 149 6.39 11.35 10.45
CA LEU A 149 7.05 12.50 9.86
C LEU A 149 6.00 13.44 9.25
N HIS A 150 5.97 14.70 9.72
CA HIS A 150 5.06 15.74 9.23
C HIS A 150 5.63 16.51 8.03
N ASP A 151 6.27 15.82 7.09
CA ASP A 151 7.02 16.47 6.01
C ASP A 151 6.54 16.08 4.59
N ILE A 152 7.16 16.70 3.59
CA ILE A 152 6.85 16.52 2.16
C ILE A 152 6.84 15.04 1.76
N SER A 153 5.70 14.60 1.21
CA SER A 153 5.53 13.25 0.64
C SER A 153 6.05 13.22 -0.80
N ILE A 154 7.10 12.42 -1.04
CA ILE A 154 7.60 12.09 -2.37
C ILE A 154 7.10 10.69 -2.70
N ARG A 155 6.27 10.56 -3.73
CA ARG A 155 5.70 9.27 -4.16
C ARG A 155 6.66 8.58 -5.12
N LEU A 156 7.07 7.38 -4.76
CA LEU A 156 7.88 6.51 -5.60
C LEU A 156 7.15 5.19 -5.78
N VAL A 157 6.95 4.78 -7.03
CA VAL A 157 6.39 3.46 -7.33
C VAL A 157 7.48 2.43 -7.06
N ALA A 158 7.30 1.63 -6.02
CA ALA A 158 8.22 0.58 -5.60
C ALA A 158 7.62 -0.80 -5.84
N PHE A 159 8.41 -1.72 -6.38
CA PHE A 159 8.11 -3.15 -6.33
C PHE A 159 8.46 -3.66 -4.93
N VAL A 160 7.54 -4.39 -4.28
CA VAL A 160 7.76 -4.98 -2.97
C VAL A 160 8.10 -6.46 -3.16
N PRO A 161 9.38 -6.86 -3.04
CA PRO A 161 9.77 -8.25 -3.06
C PRO A 161 9.35 -8.87 -1.71
N SER A 162 8.27 -9.64 -1.67
CA SER A 162 7.81 -10.24 -0.41
C SER A 162 7.01 -11.51 -0.65
N LEU A 163 7.68 -12.51 -1.21
CA LEU A 163 7.28 -13.90 -1.06
C LEU A 163 8.55 -14.69 -0.81
N ALA A 164 8.71 -15.17 0.43
CA ALA A 164 9.70 -16.21 0.71
C ALA A 164 9.17 -17.51 0.10
N GLU A 165 10.02 -18.16 -0.70
CA GLU A 165 9.76 -19.38 -1.48
C GLU A 165 8.80 -20.36 -0.78
N TYR A 166 7.56 -20.44 -1.26
CA TYR A 166 6.64 -21.52 -0.89
C TYR A 166 6.75 -22.66 -1.91
N GLY A 167 7.83 -23.45 -1.78
CA GLY A 167 7.84 -24.88 -2.09
C GLY A 167 8.25 -25.34 -3.50
N GLY A 168 9.48 -25.86 -3.60
CA GLY A 168 9.92 -26.79 -4.63
C GLY A 168 11.31 -27.35 -4.31
N GLU A 169 11.48 -28.68 -4.35
CA GLU A 169 12.71 -29.43 -4.04
C GLU A 169 14.02 -28.77 -4.52
N ALA A 170 14.98 -28.64 -3.62
CA ALA A 170 16.32 -28.13 -3.89
C ALA A 170 17.06 -29.04 -4.90
N ALA A 171 17.22 -28.56 -6.13
CA ALA A 171 18.20 -29.11 -7.06
C ALA A 171 19.61 -28.61 -6.67
N PRO A 172 20.63 -29.48 -6.65
CA PRO A 172 21.99 -29.07 -6.30
C PRO A 172 22.58 -28.19 -7.40
N GLN A 173 22.83 -26.91 -7.10
CA GLN A 173 23.56 -26.02 -8.01
C GLN A 173 25.07 -26.32 -7.98
N PRO A 174 25.76 -26.24 -9.15
CA PRO A 174 27.21 -26.38 -9.22
C PRO A 174 27.92 -25.13 -8.66
N PRO A 175 29.18 -25.25 -8.21
CA PRO A 175 29.90 -24.14 -7.61
C PRO A 175 30.29 -23.11 -8.68
N LEU A 176 29.83 -21.87 -8.52
CA LEU A 176 30.27 -20.73 -9.31
C LEU A 176 31.25 -19.89 -8.49
N ASP A 177 32.44 -19.69 -9.07
CA ASP A 177 33.53 -18.86 -8.55
C ASP A 177 33.10 -17.39 -8.30
N PRO A 178 33.73 -16.68 -7.35
CA PRO A 178 33.34 -15.33 -6.96
C PRO A 178 33.89 -14.30 -7.95
N ALA A 179 33.03 -13.78 -8.83
CA ALA A 179 33.29 -12.53 -9.54
C ALA A 179 32.88 -11.31 -8.66
N PRO A 180 33.56 -10.16 -8.78
CA PRO A 180 33.42 -9.07 -7.81
C PRO A 180 32.07 -8.35 -7.96
N LEU A 181 31.44 -8.12 -6.81
CA LEU A 181 30.31 -7.22 -6.58
C LEU A 181 30.57 -5.83 -7.20
N ASP A 182 29.65 -5.35 -8.05
CA ASP A 182 29.44 -3.91 -8.22
C ASP A 182 27.97 -3.59 -8.51
N ARG A 183 27.30 -3.06 -7.46
CA ARG A 183 26.08 -2.22 -7.42
C ARG A 183 24.80 -2.84 -7.99
N GLY A 184 23.90 -3.38 -7.17
CA GLY A 184 23.27 -2.71 -6.02
C GLY A 184 21.86 -2.23 -6.39
N GLY A 185 20.96 -3.18 -6.65
CA GLY A 185 19.54 -2.92 -6.85
C GLY A 185 18.80 -2.95 -5.53
N ALA A 186 18.64 -1.79 -4.89
CA ALA A 186 17.66 -1.59 -3.83
C ALA A 186 16.59 -0.60 -4.27
N VAL A 187 15.38 -0.91 -3.85
CA VAL A 187 14.15 -0.13 -3.95
C VAL A 187 14.37 1.30 -3.44
N SER A 188 13.81 2.27 -4.17
CA SER A 188 14.01 3.72 -4.06
C SER A 188 15.46 4.15 -4.32
N ASN A 189 15.69 4.83 -5.44
CA ASN A 189 16.97 5.46 -5.70
C ASN A 189 16.95 6.86 -5.05
N PRO A 190 17.50 7.06 -3.83
CA PRO A 190 17.55 8.36 -3.19
C PRO A 190 18.29 9.41 -4.03
N LEU A 191 19.18 9.01 -4.95
CA LEU A 191 19.79 9.93 -5.91
C LEU A 191 18.80 10.40 -6.96
N LEU A 192 17.83 9.57 -7.36
CA LEU A 192 16.79 9.94 -8.33
C LEU A 192 15.75 10.86 -7.68
N VAL A 193 15.45 10.64 -6.40
CA VAL A 193 14.66 11.57 -5.57
C VAL A 193 15.41 12.89 -5.36
N ALA A 194 16.67 12.82 -4.92
CA ALA A 194 17.50 14.01 -4.72
C ALA A 194 17.68 14.78 -6.03
N GLU A 195 17.78 14.10 -7.17
CA GLU A 195 17.89 14.72 -8.49
C GLU A 195 16.57 15.37 -8.94
N CYS A 196 15.44 14.72 -8.71
CA CYS A 196 14.12 15.32 -8.95
C CYS A 196 13.91 16.55 -8.06
N LEU A 197 14.21 16.45 -6.77
CA LEU A 197 14.17 17.59 -5.85
C LEU A 197 15.10 18.71 -6.30
N ARG A 198 16.34 18.40 -6.69
CA ARG A 198 17.36 19.37 -7.13
C ARG A 198 16.96 20.09 -8.42
N ARG A 199 16.31 19.40 -9.36
CA ARG A 199 15.83 20.00 -10.63
C ARG A 199 14.55 20.81 -10.47
N HIS A 200 13.73 20.51 -9.46
CA HIS A 200 12.48 21.23 -9.19
C HIS A 200 12.59 22.22 -8.02
N SER A 201 13.74 22.27 -7.33
CA SER A 201 14.09 23.26 -6.32
C SER A 201 14.57 24.59 -6.89
N ASP A 202 14.60 24.76 -8.22
CA ASP A 202 14.64 26.09 -8.87
C ASP A 202 13.29 26.82 -8.72
N LEU A 203 12.75 26.83 -7.50
CA LEU A 203 11.99 27.96 -6.98
C LEU A 203 12.99 29.12 -6.91
N GLY A 204 13.17 29.78 -8.05
CA GLY A 204 14.11 30.87 -8.22
C GLY A 204 13.98 31.88 -7.07
N SER A 205 15.07 32.05 -6.33
CA SER A 205 15.34 33.19 -5.46
C SER A 205 14.11 33.79 -4.77
N ILE A 206 13.56 33.13 -3.75
CA ILE A 206 12.73 33.85 -2.77
C ILE A 206 13.68 34.81 -2.06
N LYS A 207 13.67 36.07 -2.50
CA LYS A 207 14.43 37.12 -1.80
C LYS A 207 13.70 37.40 -0.48
N PRO A 208 14.43 37.53 0.64
CA PRO A 208 13.82 37.91 1.91
C PRO A 208 13.20 39.30 1.75
N GLY A 209 11.88 39.36 1.59
CA GLY A 209 11.14 40.62 1.36
C GLY A 209 10.00 40.56 0.34
N ASP A 210 9.76 39.42 -0.33
CA ASP A 210 8.64 39.33 -1.28
C ASP A 210 7.27 39.46 -0.58
N PRO A 211 6.40 40.39 -1.02
CA PRO A 211 5.12 40.68 -0.37
C PRO A 211 4.09 39.55 -0.47
N GLU A 212 4.28 38.56 -1.35
CA GLU A 212 3.41 37.38 -1.42
C GLU A 212 3.57 36.44 -0.20
N LEU A 213 4.68 36.54 0.55
CA LEU A 213 4.83 35.79 1.80
C LEU A 213 4.12 36.44 3.00
N GLN A 214 3.62 37.68 2.88
CA GLN A 214 2.81 38.28 3.95
C GLN A 214 1.34 37.85 3.89
N VAL A 215 0.85 37.39 2.73
CA VAL A 215 -0.52 36.85 2.60
C VAL A 215 -0.63 35.48 3.29
N ALA A 216 0.46 34.70 3.32
CA ALA A 216 0.47 33.37 3.95
C ALA A 216 0.51 33.40 5.50
N LYS A 217 0.90 34.52 6.13
CA LYS A 217 0.83 34.68 7.60
C LYS A 217 -0.50 35.24 8.11
N GLY A 218 -1.26 35.93 7.26
CA GLY A 218 -2.60 36.42 7.62
C GLY A 218 -3.69 35.36 7.51
N SER A 219 -3.59 34.44 6.54
CA SER A 219 -4.69 33.51 6.23
C SER A 219 -4.84 32.31 7.18
N VAL A 220 -3.87 32.03 8.06
CA VAL A 220 -3.95 30.91 9.02
C VAL A 220 -4.67 31.30 10.31
N MET A 221 -4.73 32.59 10.65
CA MET A 221 -5.44 33.07 11.85
C MET A 221 -6.95 33.30 11.62
N ASP A 222 -7.39 33.58 10.38
CA ASP A 222 -8.81 33.87 10.10
C ASP A 222 -9.70 32.63 9.93
N VAL A 223 -9.14 31.41 9.87
CA VAL A 223 -9.92 30.16 9.83
C VAL A 223 -10.24 29.62 11.25
N LEU A 224 -9.65 30.20 12.30
CA LEU A 224 -9.87 29.79 13.70
C LEU A 224 -10.85 30.68 14.48
N SER A 225 -11.52 31.64 13.84
CA SER A 225 -12.54 32.49 14.49
C SER A 225 -13.96 32.30 13.95
N THR A 226 -14.21 31.27 13.14
CA THR A 226 -15.58 30.91 12.69
C THR A 226 -15.84 29.39 12.73
N LEU A 227 -15.52 28.78 13.87
CA LEU A 227 -16.11 27.53 14.35
C LEU A 227 -16.46 27.67 15.83
#